data_AF-A0A924IF00-F1
#
_entry.id   AF-A0A924IF00-F1
#
_cell.length_a   1.000
_cell.length_b   1.000
_cell.length_c   1.000
_cell.angle_alpha   90.00
_cell.angle_beta   90.00
_cell.angle_gamma   90.00
#
_symmetry.space_group_name_H-M   'P 1'
#
loop_
_entity.id
_entity.type
_entity.pdbx_description
1 polymer ?
#
loop_
_entity_poly.entity_id
_entity_poly.type
_entity_poly.pdbx_seq_one_letter_code
_entity_poly.pdbx_strand_id
1 'polypeptide(L)'
;MKNLLTLSALCVLFCGCGKNDTTPTTYVSGHLYETCGGAPVKNRGLYIYQLNAAIGTINTNILATGSTDSTDSTGYFKIPYGTKNPAARLELRLEGGNYAVIALPANLQIIDSLKVYLHSTCNIVVRLNVINPFTNLDTLYINDYRNPGENLKVAGPFLSDILYSANNYNILLPTYSANNTRMGYSLNLNTAVYKEFNAKPCIDNEVVVDIQ
;
A
#
# COMPACT_ATOMS: atom_id res chain seq x y z
N MET A 1 -32.57 -26.31 58.08
CA MET A 1 -31.23 -26.53 57.47
C MET A 1 -31.24 -26.90 55.98
N LYS A 2 -32.39 -26.98 55.29
CA LYS A 2 -32.44 -27.21 53.82
C LYS A 2 -32.31 -25.93 52.97
N ASN A 3 -32.55 -24.75 53.56
CA ASN A 3 -32.55 -23.47 52.84
C ASN A 3 -31.18 -22.76 52.80
N LEU A 4 -30.15 -23.31 53.48
CA LEU A 4 -28.79 -22.74 53.46
C LEU A 4 -27.92 -23.31 52.33
N LEU A 5 -28.23 -24.54 51.90
CA LEU A 5 -27.55 -25.23 50.79
C LEU A 5 -27.98 -24.71 49.42
N THR A 6 -29.20 -24.19 49.30
CA THR A 6 -29.69 -23.56 48.06
C THR A 6 -29.13 -22.16 47.84
N LEU A 7 -28.79 -21.43 48.90
CA LEU A 7 -28.23 -20.08 48.78
C LEU A 7 -26.73 -20.09 48.40
N SER A 8 -26.00 -21.14 48.80
CA SER A 8 -24.58 -21.32 48.46
C SER A 8 -24.36 -21.80 47.02
N ALA A 9 -25.33 -22.48 46.40
CA ALA A 9 -25.25 -22.88 44.99
C ALA A 9 -25.51 -21.72 44.00
N LEU A 10 -26.22 -20.66 44.44
CA LEU A 10 -26.55 -19.53 43.57
C LEU A 10 -25.41 -18.49 43.45
N CYS A 11 -24.55 -18.36 44.48
CA CYS A 11 -23.40 -17.44 44.43
C CYS A 11 -22.26 -17.94 43.51
N VAL A 12 -22.13 -19.25 43.30
CA VAL A 12 -21.06 -19.82 42.46
C VAL A 12 -21.33 -19.60 40.96
N LEU A 13 -22.59 -19.38 40.56
CA LEU A 13 -22.97 -19.11 39.18
C LEU A 13 -22.69 -17.66 38.73
N PHE A 14 -22.46 -16.73 39.66
CA PHE A 14 -22.14 -15.32 39.34
C PHE A 14 -20.62 -15.02 39.32
N CYS A 15 -19.76 -16.00 39.60
CA CYS A 15 -18.32 -15.91 39.36
C CYS A 15 -17.91 -16.46 37.98
N GLY A 16 -18.86 -16.60 37.05
CA GLY A 16 -18.61 -17.02 35.68
C GLY A 16 -18.03 -15.90 34.83
N CYS A 17 -16.74 -16.02 34.49
CA CYS A 17 -16.03 -15.30 33.44
C CYS A 17 -16.21 -13.77 33.40
N GLY A 18 -15.43 -13.07 34.21
CA GLY A 18 -14.90 -11.77 33.78
C GLY A 18 -14.02 -11.99 32.55
N LYS A 19 -14.64 -12.07 31.37
CA LYS A 19 -13.91 -11.93 30.11
C LYS A 19 -13.45 -10.48 30.13
N ASN A 20 -12.21 -10.25 30.57
CA ASN A 20 -11.56 -8.97 30.35
C ASN A 20 -11.63 -8.75 28.84
N ASP A 21 -12.55 -7.89 28.41
CA ASP A 21 -12.62 -7.37 27.05
C ASP A 21 -11.34 -6.57 26.83
N THR A 22 -10.27 -7.32 26.55
CA THR A 22 -9.03 -6.84 25.97
C THR A 22 -9.18 -6.82 24.45
N THR A 23 -10.38 -6.50 23.97
CA THR A 23 -10.61 -6.18 22.57
C THR A 23 -9.73 -4.98 22.27
N PRO A 24 -8.73 -5.10 21.39
CA PRO A 24 -7.89 -3.97 21.06
C PRO A 24 -8.77 -2.80 20.60
N THR A 25 -8.61 -1.62 21.20
CA THR A 25 -9.33 -0.39 20.76
C THR A 25 -8.86 0.06 19.37
N THR A 26 -7.72 -0.47 18.92
CA THR A 26 -7.09 -0.14 17.65
C THR A 26 -7.37 -1.19 16.59
N TYR A 27 -7.73 -0.73 15.38
CA TYR A 27 -8.04 -1.61 14.25
C TYR A 27 -7.74 -0.96 12.90
N VAL A 28 -7.63 -1.80 11.87
CA VAL A 28 -7.63 -1.40 10.46
C VAL A 28 -8.84 -2.02 9.78
N SER A 29 -9.68 -1.22 9.14
CA SER A 29 -10.83 -1.66 8.36
C SER A 29 -10.77 -1.15 6.92
N GLY A 30 -11.34 -1.91 6.00
CA GLY A 30 -11.25 -1.61 4.58
C GLY A 30 -11.90 -2.64 3.68
N HIS A 31 -11.64 -2.53 2.38
CA HIS A 31 -12.08 -3.47 1.35
C HIS A 31 -10.90 -3.93 0.52
N LEU A 32 -10.89 -5.22 0.18
CA LEU A 32 -9.95 -5.84 -0.73
C LEU A 32 -10.60 -6.07 -2.09
N TYR A 33 -9.92 -5.63 -3.15
CA TYR A 33 -10.34 -5.79 -4.54
C TYR A 33 -9.28 -6.51 -5.37
N GLU A 34 -9.69 -7.14 -6.45
CA GLU A 34 -8.76 -7.81 -7.37
C GLU A 34 -7.85 -6.79 -8.07
N THR A 35 -8.47 -5.75 -8.64
CA THR A 35 -7.84 -4.69 -9.44
C THR A 35 -8.54 -3.35 -9.22
N CYS A 36 -7.99 -2.28 -9.81
CA CYS A 36 -8.67 -1.00 -9.92
C CYS A 36 -10.00 -1.12 -10.68
N GLY A 37 -11.13 -0.94 -9.97
CA GLY A 37 -12.47 -1.15 -10.53
C GLY A 37 -12.91 -2.62 -10.61
N GLY A 38 -12.10 -3.53 -10.07
CA GLY A 38 -12.37 -4.97 -10.04
C GLY A 38 -13.39 -5.39 -8.98
N ALA A 39 -13.77 -6.66 -9.04
CA ALA A 39 -14.66 -7.27 -8.06
C ALA A 39 -14.01 -7.31 -6.66
N PRO A 40 -14.81 -7.26 -5.59
CA PRO A 40 -14.31 -7.49 -4.24
C PRO A 40 -13.81 -8.92 -4.09
N VAL A 41 -12.72 -9.09 -3.34
CA VAL A 41 -12.13 -10.38 -3.04
C VAL A 41 -12.73 -10.90 -1.74
N LYS A 42 -13.48 -11.99 -1.82
CA LYS A 42 -14.08 -12.68 -0.67
C LYS A 42 -13.19 -13.80 -0.14
N ASN A 43 -13.40 -14.19 1.11
CA ASN A 43 -12.78 -15.33 1.76
C ASN A 43 -11.23 -15.31 1.70
N ARG A 44 -10.62 -14.12 1.77
CA ARG A 44 -9.16 -13.95 1.81
C ARG A 44 -8.64 -13.58 3.20
N GLY A 45 -7.71 -14.36 3.74
CA GLY A 45 -7.02 -14.05 5.01
C GLY A 45 -6.07 -12.87 4.90
N LEU A 46 -6.09 -11.98 5.88
CA LEU A 46 -5.24 -10.79 6.01
C LEU A 46 -4.63 -10.70 7.42
N TYR A 47 -3.42 -10.15 7.51
CA TYR A 47 -2.60 -10.09 8.73
C TYR A 47 -1.91 -8.75 8.87
N ILE A 48 -1.74 -8.28 10.10
CA ILE A 48 -0.92 -7.10 10.41
C ILE A 48 0.39 -7.54 11.07
N TYR A 49 1.50 -7.16 10.43
CA TYR A 49 2.86 -7.41 10.89
C TYR A 49 3.48 -6.12 11.45
N GLN A 50 4.28 -6.24 12.51
CA GLN A 50 5.21 -5.18 12.92
C GLN A 50 6.56 -5.39 12.28
N LEU A 51 7.15 -4.33 11.74
CA LEU A 51 8.56 -4.30 11.38
C LEU A 51 9.35 -3.58 12.47
N ASN A 52 10.35 -4.27 13.04
CA ASN A 52 11.28 -3.64 13.96
C ASN A 52 12.29 -2.76 13.19
N ALA A 53 12.33 -1.47 13.50
CA ALA A 53 13.11 -0.46 12.77
C ALA A 53 14.65 -0.63 12.85
N ALA A 54 15.17 -1.48 13.73
CA ALA A 54 16.60 -1.49 14.06
C ALA A 54 17.47 -2.31 13.10
N ILE A 55 16.91 -3.22 12.31
CA ILE A 55 17.69 -4.10 11.45
C ILE A 55 16.83 -4.35 10.22
N GLY A 56 17.38 -4.23 9.01
CA GLY A 56 16.72 -4.60 7.74
C GLY A 56 16.33 -6.09 7.62
N THR A 57 16.17 -6.76 8.76
CA THR A 57 15.71 -8.13 8.93
C THR A 57 14.24 -8.08 9.33
N ILE A 58 13.39 -8.75 8.56
CA ILE A 58 11.97 -8.93 8.86
C ILE A 58 11.87 -9.81 10.13
N ASN A 59 11.93 -9.21 11.30
CA ASN A 59 11.53 -9.90 12.53
C ASN A 59 10.00 -9.95 12.53
N THR A 60 9.46 -11.07 12.06
CA THR A 60 8.03 -11.37 11.86
C THR A 60 7.30 -11.59 13.19
N ASN A 61 7.31 -10.59 14.07
CA ASN A 61 6.38 -10.62 15.20
C ASN A 61 4.99 -10.25 14.65
N ILE A 62 4.18 -11.27 14.40
CA ILE A 62 2.76 -11.10 14.07
C ILE A 62 2.12 -10.42 15.28
N LEU A 63 1.68 -9.17 15.12
CA LEU A 63 1.07 -8.38 16.22
C LEU A 63 -0.36 -8.79 16.48
N ALA A 64 -1.02 -9.24 15.43
CA ALA A 64 -2.34 -9.81 15.47
C ALA A 64 -2.41 -10.83 14.34
N THR A 65 -2.71 -12.07 14.69
CA THR A 65 -3.55 -12.88 13.82
C THR A 65 -4.86 -12.13 13.76
N GLY A 66 -5.27 -11.66 12.57
CA GLY A 66 -6.54 -10.96 12.47
C GLY A 66 -7.59 -11.83 13.13
N SER A 67 -8.24 -11.31 14.16
CA SER A 67 -9.27 -12.06 14.85
C SER A 67 -10.44 -12.17 13.88
N THR A 68 -10.48 -13.32 13.18
CA THR A 68 -11.63 -13.97 12.50
C THR A 68 -12.29 -13.13 11.40
N ASP A 69 -12.40 -13.51 10.12
CA ASP A 69 -12.23 -14.80 9.47
C ASP A 69 -12.29 -14.46 7.97
N SER A 70 -11.18 -14.07 7.35
CA SER A 70 -11.12 -13.65 5.94
C SER A 70 -12.02 -12.45 5.54
N THR A 71 -11.90 -11.94 4.32
CA THR A 71 -12.79 -10.89 3.79
C THR A 71 -14.21 -11.39 3.58
N ASP A 72 -15.22 -10.56 3.85
CA ASP A 72 -16.61 -10.94 3.62
C ASP A 72 -17.01 -10.95 2.13
N SER A 73 -18.29 -11.16 1.82
CA SER A 73 -18.81 -11.19 0.44
C SER A 73 -18.64 -9.88 -0.32
N THR A 74 -18.45 -8.77 0.39
CA THR A 74 -18.19 -7.43 -0.17
C THR A 74 -16.69 -7.11 -0.23
N GLY A 75 -15.83 -8.03 0.22
CA GLY A 75 -14.39 -7.82 0.34
C GLY A 75 -14.00 -7.03 1.58
N TYR A 76 -14.95 -6.75 2.49
CA TYR A 76 -14.70 -5.98 3.69
C TYR A 76 -13.86 -6.79 4.69
N PHE A 77 -12.97 -6.09 5.39
CA PHE A 77 -12.23 -6.62 6.53
C PHE A 77 -12.17 -5.60 7.66
N LYS A 78 -12.06 -6.09 8.89
CA LYS A 78 -11.72 -5.31 10.08
C LYS A 78 -10.81 -6.13 10.97
N ILE A 79 -9.58 -5.66 11.13
CA ILE A 79 -8.52 -6.37 11.84
C ILE A 79 -8.17 -5.55 13.09
N PRO A 80 -8.63 -5.97 14.28
CA PRO A 80 -8.14 -5.39 15.52
C PRO A 80 -6.68 -5.83 15.73
N TYR A 81 -5.87 -4.92 16.25
CA TYR A 81 -4.46 -5.21 16.54
C TYR A 81 -3.99 -4.45 17.77
N GLY A 82 -3.04 -5.01 18.51
CA GLY A 82 -2.32 -4.29 19.57
C GLY A 82 -0.88 -4.02 19.13
N THR A 83 -0.39 -2.79 19.32
CA THR A 83 1.02 -2.49 19.07
C THR A 83 1.82 -2.51 20.37
N LYS A 84 2.91 -3.30 20.41
CA LYS A 84 3.90 -3.26 21.51
C LYS A 84 4.89 -2.11 21.37
N ASN A 85 4.99 -1.53 20.18
CA ASN A 85 5.89 -0.42 19.86
C ASN A 85 5.16 0.50 18.87
N PRO A 86 4.56 1.61 19.34
CA PRO A 86 3.74 2.46 18.49
C PRO A 86 4.57 3.11 17.35
N ALA A 87 5.89 3.27 17.54
CA ALA A 87 6.80 3.84 16.54
C ALA A 87 7.20 2.85 15.43
N ALA A 88 6.87 1.57 15.56
CA ALA A 88 7.23 0.58 14.55
C ALA A 88 6.33 0.67 13.32
N ARG A 89 6.92 0.41 12.14
CA ARG A 89 6.16 0.34 10.89
C ARG A 89 5.26 -0.88 10.89
N LEU A 90 4.05 -0.71 10.37
CA LEU A 90 3.07 -1.78 10.26
C LEU A 90 2.90 -2.19 8.79
N GLU A 91 2.67 -3.47 8.55
CA GLU A 91 2.36 -3.99 7.22
C GLU A 91 1.10 -4.84 7.26
N LEU A 92 0.15 -4.53 6.39
CA LEU A 92 -0.91 -5.47 6.04
C LEU A 92 -0.34 -6.50 5.05
N ARG A 93 -0.63 -7.79 5.20
CA ARG A 93 -0.23 -8.85 4.25
C ARG A 93 -1.35 -9.88 4.09
N LEU A 94 -1.35 -10.59 2.97
CA LEU A 94 -2.26 -11.72 2.74
C LEU A 94 -1.72 -13.01 3.35
N GLU A 95 -2.63 -13.95 3.61
CA GLU A 95 -2.29 -15.33 3.94
C GLU A 95 -1.42 -15.98 2.86
N GLY A 96 -0.37 -16.69 3.28
CA GLY A 96 0.53 -17.41 2.38
C GLY A 96 1.54 -16.52 1.62
N GLY A 97 1.66 -15.24 1.95
CA GLY A 97 2.76 -14.39 1.44
C GLY A 97 2.60 -13.88 0.01
N ASN A 98 1.49 -14.18 -0.67
CA ASN A 98 1.28 -13.89 -2.10
C ASN A 98 0.84 -12.43 -2.41
N TYR A 99 1.27 -11.48 -1.57
CA TYR A 99 1.19 -10.01 -1.69
C TYR A 99 -0.18 -9.30 -1.62
N ALA A 100 -0.28 -8.47 -0.58
CA ALA A 100 -0.64 -7.06 -0.65
C ALA A 100 0.08 -6.40 0.53
N VAL A 101 1.38 -6.08 0.38
CA VAL A 101 2.19 -5.48 1.44
C VAL A 101 1.88 -3.99 1.49
N ILE A 102 0.94 -3.59 2.34
CA ILE A 102 0.63 -2.18 2.54
C ILE A 102 1.35 -1.68 3.77
N ALA A 103 2.31 -0.80 3.54
CA ALA A 103 2.92 -0.02 4.60
C ALA A 103 1.88 0.91 5.23
N LEU A 104 1.57 0.69 6.50
CA LEU A 104 0.70 1.53 7.29
C LEU A 104 1.56 2.51 8.12
N PRO A 105 1.12 3.76 8.30
CA PRO A 105 1.83 4.72 9.15
C PRO A 105 2.01 4.22 10.58
N ALA A 106 3.16 4.56 11.18
CA ALA A 106 3.40 4.30 12.60
C ALA A 106 2.46 5.16 13.47
N ASN A 107 2.14 4.67 14.68
CA ASN A 107 1.30 5.33 15.68
C ASN A 107 -0.20 5.52 15.34
N LEU A 108 -0.74 4.85 14.32
CA LEU A 108 -2.19 4.94 14.06
C LEU A 108 -2.99 4.14 15.08
N GLN A 109 -4.10 4.72 15.53
CA GLN A 109 -5.04 4.01 16.41
C GLN A 109 -6.16 3.37 15.60
N ILE A 110 -6.73 4.07 14.61
CA ILE A 110 -7.88 3.58 13.84
C ILE A 110 -7.71 3.99 12.37
N ILE A 111 -7.86 3.02 11.46
CA ILE A 111 -8.06 3.28 10.02
C ILE A 111 -9.42 2.71 9.66
N ASP A 112 -10.31 3.57 9.20
CA ASP A 112 -11.58 3.19 8.60
C ASP A 112 -11.54 3.52 7.11
N SER A 113 -11.94 2.58 6.25
CA SER A 113 -12.03 2.71 4.79
C SER A 113 -10.76 2.54 3.94
N LEU A 114 -9.82 1.69 4.38
CA LEU A 114 -8.69 1.30 3.53
C LEU A 114 -9.17 0.63 2.23
N LYS A 115 -8.60 1.00 1.08
CA LYS A 115 -8.79 0.27 -0.18
C LYS A 115 -7.50 -0.45 -0.54
N VAL A 116 -7.59 -1.78 -0.66
CA VAL A 116 -6.48 -2.67 -0.96
C VAL A 116 -6.75 -3.34 -2.30
N TYR A 117 -5.72 -3.48 -3.13
CA TYR A 117 -5.81 -4.15 -4.43
C TYR A 117 -4.76 -5.24 -4.52
N LEU A 118 -5.15 -6.46 -4.87
CA LEU A 118 -4.21 -7.58 -5.13
C LEU A 118 -3.26 -7.23 -6.27
N HIS A 119 -3.83 -6.67 -7.34
CA HIS A 119 -3.13 -6.19 -8.51
C HIS A 119 -3.36 -4.68 -8.63
N SER A 120 -2.44 -3.92 -8.04
CA SER A 120 -2.45 -2.46 -8.09
C SER A 120 -1.82 -1.98 -9.39
N THR A 121 -2.62 -1.34 -10.24
CA THR A 121 -2.12 -0.64 -11.42
C THR A 121 -2.41 0.85 -11.33
N CYS A 122 -1.68 1.64 -12.12
CA CYS A 122 -2.02 3.03 -12.36
C CYS A 122 -1.76 3.42 -13.81
N ASN A 123 -2.26 4.58 -14.22
CA ASN A 123 -1.81 5.18 -15.46
C ASN A 123 -0.74 6.24 -15.12
N ILE A 124 0.29 6.32 -15.95
CA ILE A 124 1.33 7.33 -15.84
C ILE A 124 1.37 8.13 -17.13
N VAL A 125 1.11 9.43 -17.05
CA VAL A 125 1.24 10.38 -18.15
C VAL A 125 2.55 11.13 -17.97
N VAL A 126 3.41 11.05 -18.97
CA VAL A 126 4.69 11.74 -18.99
C VAL A 126 4.58 12.95 -19.90
N ARG A 127 4.84 14.13 -19.35
CA ARG A 127 4.87 15.39 -20.10
C ARG A 127 6.29 15.94 -20.13
N LEU A 128 6.66 16.53 -21.26
CA LEU A 128 7.85 17.36 -21.34
C LEU A 128 7.47 18.81 -21.07
N ASN A 129 8.32 19.49 -20.32
CA ASN A 129 8.37 20.92 -20.22
C ASN A 129 9.73 21.38 -20.75
N VAL A 130 9.73 21.88 -21.99
CA VAL A 130 10.93 22.28 -22.74
C VAL A 130 11.27 23.72 -22.39
N ILE A 131 12.33 23.90 -21.58
CA ILE A 131 12.74 25.22 -21.08
C ILE A 131 13.66 25.92 -22.09
N ASN A 132 14.57 25.17 -22.72
CA ASN A 132 15.52 25.67 -23.70
C ASN A 132 15.24 25.09 -25.09
N PRO A 133 15.58 25.81 -26.19
CA PRO A 133 15.49 25.25 -27.53
C PRO A 133 16.52 24.13 -27.74
N PHE A 134 16.09 23.03 -28.33
CA PHE A 134 16.94 21.90 -28.72
C PHE A 134 16.98 21.74 -30.24
N THR A 135 17.96 20.99 -30.72
CA THR A 135 18.24 20.78 -32.13
C THR A 135 17.90 19.37 -32.59
N ASN A 136 17.93 19.14 -33.90
CA ASN A 136 17.75 17.80 -34.49
C ASN A 136 18.92 16.84 -34.18
N LEU A 137 20.00 17.31 -33.57
CA LEU A 137 21.14 16.50 -33.14
C LEU A 137 20.98 15.99 -31.71
N ASP A 138 20.00 16.49 -30.97
CA ASP A 138 19.76 16.12 -29.59
C ASP A 138 18.92 14.84 -29.48
N THR A 139 19.21 14.03 -28.47
CA THR A 139 18.44 12.83 -28.12
C THR A 139 18.15 12.82 -26.63
N LEU A 140 16.87 12.77 -26.28
CA LEU A 140 16.42 12.55 -24.91
C LEU A 140 16.31 11.03 -24.68
N TYR A 141 16.96 10.56 -23.62
CA TYR A 141 16.80 9.21 -23.09
C TYR A 141 15.99 9.34 -21.81
N ILE A 142 14.85 8.68 -21.73
CA ILE A 142 13.93 8.76 -20.60
C ILE A 142 13.39 7.37 -20.28
N ASN A 143 13.21 7.05 -19.00
CA ASN A 143 12.62 5.77 -18.61
C ASN A 143 11.28 5.56 -19.35
N ASP A 144 11.03 4.36 -19.89
CA ASP A 144 9.75 4.03 -20.51
C ASP A 144 8.91 3.14 -19.57
N TYR A 145 7.86 3.70 -18.97
CA TYR A 145 6.97 2.92 -18.12
C TYR A 145 6.14 1.87 -18.87
N ARG A 146 6.07 1.94 -20.20
CA ARG A 146 5.46 0.89 -21.04
C ARG A 146 6.42 -0.28 -21.27
N ASN A 147 7.73 -0.02 -21.19
CA ASN A 147 8.80 -1.01 -21.34
C ASN A 147 9.95 -0.74 -20.34
N PRO A 148 9.79 -1.08 -19.04
CA PRO A 148 10.74 -0.66 -17.99
C PRO A 148 12.17 -1.21 -18.14
N GLY A 149 12.39 -2.17 -19.04
CA GLY A 149 13.72 -2.71 -19.32
C GLY A 149 14.59 -1.79 -20.20
N GLU A 150 13.99 -0.78 -20.83
CA GLU A 150 14.68 0.08 -21.80
C GLU A 150 14.26 1.56 -21.64
N ASN A 151 15.18 2.46 -21.94
CA ASN A 151 14.84 3.89 -22.06
C ASN A 151 14.20 4.16 -23.42
N LEU A 152 13.14 4.95 -23.43
CA LEU A 152 12.62 5.59 -24.63
C LEU A 152 13.66 6.60 -25.13
N LYS A 153 13.98 6.51 -26.42
CA LYS A 153 14.84 7.46 -27.12
C LYS A 153 13.97 8.39 -27.96
N VAL A 154 14.06 9.68 -27.71
CA VAL A 154 13.28 10.72 -28.41
C VAL A 154 14.27 11.61 -29.13
N ALA A 155 14.14 11.73 -30.45
CA ALA A 155 14.95 12.65 -31.24
C ALA A 155 14.44 14.09 -31.08
N GLY A 156 15.36 15.05 -31.00
CA GLY A 156 15.03 16.47 -31.01
C GLY A 156 14.57 16.96 -32.40
N PRO A 157 14.00 18.17 -32.47
CA PRO A 157 13.76 19.10 -31.37
C PRO A 157 12.52 18.66 -30.57
N PHE A 158 12.49 18.99 -29.28
CA PHE A 158 11.40 18.59 -28.40
C PHE A 158 10.29 19.65 -28.32
N LEU A 159 9.06 19.21 -28.02
CA LEU A 159 7.91 20.08 -27.76
C LEU A 159 7.40 19.88 -26.34
N SER A 160 6.89 20.96 -25.72
CA SER A 160 6.23 20.89 -24.41
C SER A 160 4.83 20.31 -24.56
N ASP A 161 4.70 18.99 -24.42
CA ASP A 161 3.41 18.28 -24.45
C ASP A 161 3.52 16.91 -23.76
N ILE A 162 2.44 16.12 -23.79
CA ILE A 162 2.47 14.69 -23.49
C ILE A 162 3.47 14.02 -24.41
N LEU A 163 4.49 13.41 -23.80
CA LEU A 163 5.42 12.55 -24.51
C LEU A 163 4.81 11.18 -24.75
N TYR A 164 4.29 10.56 -23.69
CA TYR A 164 3.57 9.30 -23.76
C TYR A 164 2.71 9.06 -22.52
N SER A 165 1.79 8.11 -22.64
CA SER A 165 1.03 7.54 -21.52
C SER A 165 1.31 6.05 -21.40
N ALA A 166 1.61 5.60 -20.18
CA ALA A 166 1.67 4.18 -19.82
C ALA A 166 0.38 3.82 -19.08
N ASN A 167 -0.41 2.93 -19.69
CA ASN A 167 -1.66 2.46 -19.10
C ASN A 167 -1.42 1.17 -18.32
N ASN A 168 -2.14 0.98 -17.21
CA ASN A 168 -2.06 -0.22 -16.38
C ASN A 168 -0.63 -0.55 -15.91
N TYR A 169 0.17 0.46 -15.59
CA TYR A 169 1.50 0.27 -15.03
C TYR A 169 1.43 -0.41 -13.66
N ASN A 170 2.15 -1.51 -13.50
CA ASN A 170 2.15 -2.31 -12.27
C ASN A 170 2.91 -1.60 -11.14
N ILE A 171 2.24 -1.38 -10.00
CA ILE A 171 2.86 -0.87 -8.79
C ILE A 171 3.35 -2.05 -7.95
N LEU A 172 4.67 -2.24 -7.87
CA LEU A 172 5.30 -3.40 -7.23
C LEU A 172 5.09 -3.48 -5.70
N LEU A 173 4.85 -2.35 -5.02
CA LEU A 173 4.66 -2.29 -3.57
C LEU A 173 3.59 -1.26 -3.21
N PRO A 174 2.29 -1.58 -3.22
CA PRO A 174 1.27 -0.59 -2.88
C PRO A 174 1.42 -0.12 -1.43
N THR A 175 1.82 1.13 -1.20
CA THR A 175 1.86 1.73 0.15
C THR A 175 0.54 2.45 0.44
N TYR A 176 0.18 2.62 1.72
CA TYR A 176 -1.00 3.40 2.11
C TYR A 176 -0.87 4.86 1.69
N SER A 177 0.32 5.42 1.90
CA SER A 177 0.75 6.69 1.31
C SER A 177 1.18 6.46 -0.14
N ALA A 178 1.25 7.50 -0.98
CA ALA A 178 1.75 7.35 -2.34
C ALA A 178 3.16 6.73 -2.37
N ASN A 179 3.46 5.97 -3.43
CA ASN A 179 4.81 5.49 -3.67
C ASN A 179 5.64 6.57 -4.35
N ASN A 180 6.79 6.91 -3.77
CA ASN A 180 7.79 7.70 -4.47
C ASN A 180 8.31 6.88 -5.65
N THR A 181 7.82 7.22 -6.83
CA THR A 181 8.31 6.72 -8.12
C THR A 181 9.23 7.77 -8.71
N ARG A 182 10.17 7.35 -9.56
CA ARG A 182 11.19 8.24 -10.11
C ARG A 182 11.22 8.14 -11.62
N MET A 183 11.08 9.28 -12.28
CA MET A 183 11.36 9.42 -13.71
C MET A 183 12.82 9.80 -13.90
N GLY A 184 13.61 8.88 -14.48
CA GLY A 184 14.98 9.16 -14.92
C GLY A 184 15.00 9.67 -16.34
N TYR A 185 15.85 10.67 -16.61
CA TYR A 185 16.08 11.15 -17.97
C TYR A 185 17.48 11.74 -18.14
N SER A 186 17.99 11.76 -19.37
CA SER A 186 19.28 12.36 -19.73
C SER A 186 19.24 12.85 -21.18
N LEU A 187 19.85 14.00 -21.44
CA LEU A 187 20.06 14.52 -22.79
C LEU A 187 21.41 14.02 -23.31
N ASN A 188 21.47 13.49 -24.53
CA ASN A 188 22.71 13.06 -25.21
C ASN A 188 23.61 12.13 -24.37
N LEU A 189 23.02 11.28 -23.52
CA LEU A 189 23.72 10.41 -22.58
C LEU A 189 24.61 11.15 -21.56
N ASN A 190 24.29 12.42 -21.28
CA ASN A 190 24.88 13.16 -20.17
C ASN A 190 24.35 12.67 -18.80
N THR A 191 24.67 13.40 -17.74
CA THR A 191 24.22 13.10 -16.37
C THR A 191 22.71 12.87 -16.30
N ALA A 192 22.31 11.73 -15.73
CA ALA A 192 20.92 11.41 -15.49
C ALA A 192 20.32 12.32 -14.40
N VAL A 193 19.16 12.89 -14.69
CA VAL A 193 18.32 13.64 -13.76
C VAL A 193 17.15 12.76 -13.34
N TYR A 194 16.75 12.85 -12.08
CA TYR A 194 15.63 12.10 -11.54
C TYR A 194 14.55 13.05 -11.02
N LYS A 195 13.33 12.89 -11.51
CA LYS A 195 12.14 13.58 -10.99
C LYS A 195 11.33 12.60 -10.14
N GLU A 196 11.19 12.91 -8.85
CA GLU A 196 10.31 12.14 -7.98
C GLU A 196 8.85 12.55 -8.20
N PHE A 197 7.95 11.57 -8.21
CA PHE A 197 6.51 11.80 -8.21
C PHE A 197 5.81 10.69 -7.43
N ASN A 198 4.58 11.00 -7.01
CA ASN A 198 3.79 10.16 -6.14
C ASN A 198 2.81 9.32 -6.97
N ALA A 199 3.19 8.08 -7.28
CA ALA A 199 2.30 7.16 -7.98
C ALA A 199 1.25 6.61 -7.00
N LYS A 200 -0.02 6.84 -7.30
CA LYS A 200 -1.16 6.30 -6.57
C LYS A 200 -1.89 5.28 -7.45
N PRO A 201 -2.35 4.16 -6.85
CA PRO A 201 -3.12 3.16 -7.58
C PRO A 201 -4.45 3.75 -8.07
N CYS A 202 -4.94 3.23 -9.19
CA CYS A 202 -6.29 3.48 -9.71
C CYS A 202 -6.61 4.93 -10.09
N ILE A 203 -5.57 5.76 -10.27
CA ILE A 203 -5.71 7.11 -10.80
C ILE A 203 -4.68 7.35 -11.90
N ASP A 204 -4.90 8.44 -12.65
CA ASP A 204 -3.91 8.99 -13.55
C ASP A 204 -2.86 9.77 -12.76
N ASN A 205 -1.61 9.38 -12.91
CA ASN A 205 -0.47 10.06 -12.29
C ASN A 205 0.27 10.83 -13.38
N GLU A 206 0.44 12.12 -13.18
CA GLU A 206 1.20 12.95 -14.10
C GLU A 206 2.61 13.19 -13.57
N VAL A 207 3.59 13.07 -14.45
CA VAL A 207 4.96 13.50 -14.20
C VAL A 207 5.39 14.46 -15.30
N VAL A 208 5.81 15.65 -14.89
CA VAL A 208 6.35 16.68 -15.77
C VAL A 208 7.87 16.65 -15.67
N VAL A 209 8.51 16.44 -16.82
CA VAL A 209 9.96 16.38 -16.99
C VAL A 209 10.44 17.69 -17.56
N ASP A 210 11.19 18.43 -16.74
CA ASP A 210 11.76 19.71 -17.12
C ASP A 210 13.08 19.47 -17.85
N ILE A 211 13.11 19.70 -19.17
CA ILE A 211 14.33 19.59 -19.95
C ILE A 211 14.97 20.96 -20.14
N GLN A 212 16.23 21.07 -19.71
CA GLN A 212 17.08 22.26 -19.72
C GLN A 212 18.29 22.01 -20.61
#